data_AF-A0A9D9X350-F1
#
_entry.id   AF-A0A9D9X350-F1
#
_cell.length_a   1.000
_cell.length_b   1.000
_cell.length_c   1.000
_cell.angle_alpha   90.00
_cell.angle_beta   90.00
_cell.angle_gamma   90.00
#
_symmetry.space_group_name_H-M   'P 1'
#
loop_
_entity.id
_entity.type
_entity.pdbx_description
1 polymer ?
#
loop_
_entity_poly.entity_id
_entity_poly.type
_entity_poly.pdbx_seq_one_letter_code
_entity_poly.pdbx_strand_id
1 'polypeptide(L)'
;MGLSSRIAHWPSRRRTRAVILVLALLALVAAVDGARIARQHGINDAIRSGQLPAEAPGQPREIQFARAAAAATGPGGSEEDVLNRYRALQDDTALGRAARFNTANALMRQAIALRSTAQPGQAIPLIELAKETYRELLRADPANWGARYNLERAQRLLPDPEDSDAPPSEPPSNAERAATTMRGYSPGLP
;
A
#
# COMPACT_ATOMS: atom_id res chain seq x y z
N MET A 1 -48.70 -36.62 36.51
CA MET A 1 -48.73 -36.11 35.12
C MET A 1 -49.60 -34.89 35.07
N GLY A 2 -49.10 -33.77 34.52
CA GLY A 2 -49.87 -32.53 34.35
C GLY A 2 -49.00 -31.32 34.03
N LEU A 3 -48.29 -31.31 32.90
CA LEU A 3 -47.64 -30.11 32.38
C LEU A 3 -48.70 -29.20 31.74
N SER A 4 -49.18 -28.21 32.49
CA SER A 4 -50.05 -27.17 31.96
C SER A 4 -49.22 -26.10 31.23
N SER A 5 -49.06 -26.26 29.91
CA SER A 5 -48.46 -25.26 29.02
C SER A 5 -49.39 -24.04 28.91
N ARG A 6 -49.03 -22.92 29.53
CA ARG A 6 -49.71 -21.63 29.34
C ARG A 6 -49.17 -20.97 28.08
N ILE A 7 -49.86 -21.17 26.95
CA ILE A 7 -49.60 -20.42 25.72
C ILE A 7 -50.04 -18.97 25.95
N ALA A 8 -49.08 -18.04 26.06
CA ALA A 8 -49.34 -16.61 26.22
C ALA A 8 -50.04 -16.05 24.96
N HIS A 9 -51.35 -15.87 25.05
CA HIS A 9 -52.20 -15.29 24.01
C HIS A 9 -52.10 -13.77 24.10
N TRP A 10 -51.09 -13.21 23.42
CA TRP A 10 -50.99 -11.76 23.23
C TRP A 10 -52.22 -11.28 22.44
N PRO A 11 -52.83 -10.14 22.81
CA PRO A 11 -53.94 -9.59 22.05
C PRO A 11 -53.48 -9.31 20.62
N SER A 12 -54.26 -9.74 19.63
CA SER A 12 -53.96 -9.69 18.19
C SER A 12 -53.39 -8.34 17.74
N ARG A 13 -53.93 -7.23 18.27
CA ARG A 13 -53.47 -5.86 18.02
C ARG A 13 -52.00 -5.61 18.41
N ARG A 14 -51.52 -6.21 19.50
CA ARG A 14 -50.11 -6.09 19.91
C ARG A 14 -49.20 -6.90 18.99
N ARG A 15 -49.64 -8.09 18.54
CA ARG A 15 -48.91 -8.90 17.55
C ARG A 15 -48.82 -8.19 16.19
N THR A 16 -49.93 -7.63 15.69
CA THR A 16 -49.94 -6.87 14.42
C THR A 16 -49.04 -5.65 14.48
N ARG A 17 -49.07 -4.87 15.57
CA ARG A 17 -48.16 -3.73 15.77
C ARG A 17 -46.70 -4.17 15.79
N ALA A 18 -46.38 -5.26 16.48
CA ALA A 18 -45.02 -5.81 16.51
C ALA A 18 -44.55 -6.23 15.10
N VAL A 19 -45.39 -6.93 14.33
CA VAL A 19 -45.09 -7.31 12.94
C VAL A 19 -44.86 -6.08 12.06
N ILE A 20 -45.72 -5.07 12.15
CA ILE A 20 -45.55 -3.82 11.39
C ILE A 20 -44.23 -3.12 11.75
N LEU A 21 -43.87 -3.06 13.02
CA LEU A 21 -42.61 -2.48 13.46
C LEU A 21 -41.39 -3.24 12.92
N VAL A 22 -41.44 -4.58 12.95
CA VAL A 22 -40.38 -5.42 12.37
C VAL A 22 -40.28 -5.20 10.86
N LEU A 23 -41.40 -5.17 10.14
CA LEU A 23 -41.41 -4.89 8.69
C LEU A 23 -40.88 -3.49 8.37
N ALA A 24 -41.24 -2.48 9.16
CA ALA A 24 -40.73 -1.13 9.00
C ALA A 24 -39.20 -1.06 9.24
N LEU A 25 -38.70 -1.78 10.25
CA LEU A 25 -37.27 -1.88 10.51
C LEU A 25 -36.52 -2.57 9.37
N LEU A 26 -37.06 -3.68 8.84
CA LEU A 26 -36.49 -4.38 7.68
C LEU A 26 -36.49 -3.50 6.43
N ALA A 27 -37.58 -2.77 6.18
CA ALA A 27 -37.66 -1.82 5.07
C ALA A 27 -36.61 -0.71 5.19
N LEU A 28 -36.38 -0.19 6.41
CA LEU A 28 -35.34 0.81 6.66
C LEU A 28 -33.94 0.25 6.39
N VAL A 29 -33.63 -0.95 6.88
CA VAL A 29 -32.34 -1.62 6.63
C VAL A 29 -32.14 -1.83 5.12
N ALA A 30 -33.15 -2.34 4.42
CA ALA A 30 -33.09 -2.56 2.97
C ALA A 30 -32.87 -1.24 2.20
N ALA A 31 -33.51 -0.15 2.62
CA ALA A 31 -33.30 1.16 2.00
C ALA A 31 -31.87 1.68 2.22
N VAL A 32 -31.32 1.51 3.42
CA VAL A 32 -29.93 1.90 3.73
C VAL A 32 -28.93 1.08 2.90
N ASP A 33 -29.12 -0.24 2.82
CA ASP A 33 -28.24 -1.10 2.04
C ASP A 33 -28.37 -0.86 0.54
N GLY A 34 -29.60 -0.62 0.03
CA GLY A 34 -29.82 -0.20 -1.35
C GLY A 34 -29.07 1.10 -1.69
N ALA A 35 -29.12 2.10 -0.80
CA ALA A 35 -28.38 3.34 -0.98
C ALA A 35 -26.85 3.15 -0.94
N ARG A 36 -26.35 2.23 -0.09
CA ARG A 36 -24.92 1.87 -0.05
C ARG A 36 -24.47 1.18 -1.33
N ILE A 37 -25.24 0.23 -1.83
CA ILE A 37 -24.97 -0.50 -3.08
C ILE A 37 -24.95 0.48 -4.26
N ALA A 38 -25.94 1.36 -4.38
CA ALA A 38 -25.98 2.37 -5.43
C ALA A 38 -24.73 3.28 -5.42
N ARG A 39 -24.26 3.67 -4.22
CA ARG A 39 -23.02 4.46 -4.06
C ARG A 39 -21.79 3.67 -4.52
N GLN A 40 -21.68 2.40 -4.15
CA GLN A 40 -20.58 1.53 -4.58
C GLN A 40 -20.57 1.33 -6.10
N HIS A 41 -21.73 1.17 -6.72
CA HIS A 41 -21.83 1.11 -8.18
C HIS A 41 -21.31 2.39 -8.84
N GLY A 42 -21.70 3.57 -8.36
CA GLY A 42 -21.18 4.83 -8.89
C GLY A 42 -19.65 4.97 -8.80
N ILE A 43 -19.07 4.52 -7.68
CA ILE A 43 -17.60 4.48 -7.52
C ILE A 43 -16.97 3.51 -8.53
N ASN A 44 -17.51 2.29 -8.63
CA ASN A 44 -17.00 1.27 -9.54
C ASN A 44 -17.08 1.71 -11.00
N ASP A 45 -18.16 2.38 -11.39
CA ASP A 45 -18.35 2.88 -12.76
C ASP A 45 -17.39 4.03 -13.09
N ALA A 46 -17.11 4.92 -12.12
CA ALA A 46 -16.08 5.94 -12.28
C ALA A 46 -14.67 5.34 -12.45
N ILE A 47 -14.33 4.31 -11.67
CA ILE A 47 -13.04 3.61 -11.79
C ILE A 47 -12.93 2.88 -13.13
N ARG A 48 -13.99 2.16 -13.54
CA ARG A 48 -14.01 1.40 -14.81
C ARG A 48 -13.96 2.29 -16.04
N SER A 49 -14.65 3.43 -16.01
CA SER A 49 -14.66 4.39 -17.11
C SER A 49 -13.37 5.22 -17.19
N GLY A 50 -12.56 5.22 -16.13
CA GLY A 50 -11.39 6.09 -15.99
C GLY A 50 -11.76 7.56 -15.74
N GLN A 51 -13.04 7.90 -15.68
CA GLN A 51 -13.53 9.26 -15.41
C GLN A 51 -13.66 9.47 -13.90
N LEU A 52 -12.52 9.71 -13.25
CA LEU A 52 -12.49 9.96 -11.81
C LEU A 52 -13.05 11.35 -11.49
N PRO A 53 -13.87 11.50 -10.42
CA PRO A 53 -14.32 12.81 -9.96
C PRO A 53 -13.16 13.75 -9.66
N ALA A 54 -13.41 15.07 -9.63
CA ALA A 54 -12.39 16.05 -9.21
C ALA A 54 -11.86 15.74 -7.80
N GLU A 55 -10.63 16.16 -7.49
CA GLU A 55 -10.06 15.97 -6.14
C GLU A 55 -10.87 16.79 -5.13
N ALA A 56 -11.29 16.16 -4.03
CA ALA A 56 -12.04 16.81 -2.97
C ALA A 56 -11.68 16.20 -1.60
N PRO A 57 -11.71 17.01 -0.51
CA PRO A 57 -11.54 16.49 0.84
C PRO A 57 -12.61 15.42 1.15
N GLY A 58 -12.20 14.34 1.84
CA GLY A 58 -13.11 13.26 2.22
C GLY A 58 -13.54 12.33 1.09
N GLN A 59 -12.89 12.39 -0.07
CA GLN A 59 -13.15 11.47 -1.18
C GLN A 59 -12.93 10.00 -0.77
N PRO A 60 -13.73 9.02 -1.26
CA PRO A 60 -13.54 7.62 -0.93
C PRO A 60 -12.13 7.13 -1.23
N ARG A 61 -11.57 6.27 -0.36
CA ARG A 61 -10.19 5.77 -0.47
C ARG A 61 -9.98 5.00 -1.77
N GLU A 62 -11.01 4.33 -2.28
CA GLU A 62 -11.01 3.60 -3.55
C GLU A 62 -10.77 4.52 -4.75
N ILE A 63 -11.37 5.72 -4.74
CA ILE A 63 -11.15 6.73 -5.79
C ILE A 63 -9.74 7.32 -5.67
N GLN A 64 -9.27 7.57 -4.44
CA GLN A 64 -7.89 8.03 -4.23
C GLN A 64 -6.86 7.00 -4.73
N PHE A 65 -7.11 5.71 -4.46
CA PHE A 65 -6.29 4.60 -4.94
C PHE A 65 -6.30 4.51 -6.47
N ALA A 66 -7.48 4.57 -7.08
CA ALA A 66 -7.63 4.55 -8.55
C ALA A 66 -6.91 5.74 -9.21
N ARG A 67 -6.96 6.91 -8.58
CA ARG A 67 -6.23 8.10 -9.04
C ARG A 67 -4.72 7.90 -8.97
N ALA A 68 -4.21 7.35 -7.87
CA ALA A 68 -2.79 7.04 -7.74
C ALA A 68 -2.35 6.03 -8.82
N ALA A 69 -3.18 5.01 -9.10
CA ALA A 69 -2.92 4.05 -10.18
C ALA A 69 -2.94 4.71 -11.57
N ALA A 70 -3.91 5.58 -11.85
CA ALA A 70 -3.96 6.32 -13.11
C ALA A 70 -2.72 7.22 -13.28
N ALA A 71 -2.31 7.92 -12.22
CA ALA A 71 -1.11 8.76 -12.21
C ALA A 71 0.18 7.95 -12.42
N ALA A 72 0.27 6.73 -11.88
CA ALA A 72 1.40 5.83 -12.05
C ALA A 72 1.59 5.34 -13.51
N THR A 73 0.51 5.31 -14.29
CA THR A 73 0.54 4.87 -15.70
C THR A 73 0.46 6.02 -16.70
N GLY A 74 0.05 7.21 -16.26
CA GLY A 74 -0.20 8.36 -17.11
C GLY A 74 1.05 9.20 -17.38
N PRO A 75 1.09 9.94 -18.49
CA PRO A 75 2.16 10.89 -18.75
C PRO A 75 2.13 12.05 -17.74
N GLY A 76 3.29 12.39 -17.18
CA GLY A 76 3.47 13.59 -16.35
C GLY A 76 3.25 13.43 -14.84
N GLY A 77 2.90 12.24 -14.35
CA GLY A 77 2.93 11.98 -12.91
C GLY A 77 4.38 11.90 -12.42
N SER A 78 4.78 12.75 -11.46
CA SER A 78 6.07 12.55 -10.80
C SER A 78 6.01 11.28 -9.96
N GLU A 79 7.06 10.45 -9.99
CA GLU A 79 7.05 9.20 -9.22
C GLU A 79 6.95 9.49 -7.71
N GLU A 80 7.49 10.62 -7.25
CA GLU A 80 7.38 11.07 -5.87
C GLU A 80 5.92 11.32 -5.46
N ASP A 81 5.14 12.01 -6.31
CA ASP A 81 3.71 12.22 -6.06
C ASP A 81 2.94 10.90 -6.01
N VAL A 82 3.26 9.97 -6.90
CA VAL A 82 2.66 8.62 -6.91
C VAL A 82 2.95 7.88 -5.61
N LEU A 83 4.21 7.89 -5.16
CA LEU A 83 4.63 7.27 -3.91
C LEU A 83 3.94 7.91 -2.70
N ASN A 84 3.84 9.24 -2.66
CA ASN A 84 3.16 9.96 -1.59
C ASN A 84 1.65 9.63 -1.54
N ARG A 85 0.99 9.55 -2.69
CA ARG A 85 -0.43 9.16 -2.78
C ARG A 85 -0.67 7.74 -2.29
N TYR A 86 0.18 6.78 -2.65
CA TYR A 86 0.05 5.43 -2.13
C TYR A 86 0.36 5.35 -0.63
N ARG A 87 1.39 6.06 -0.14
CA ARG A 87 1.77 6.07 1.28
C ARG A 87 0.61 6.51 2.19
N ALA A 88 -0.15 7.52 1.77
CA ALA A 88 -1.34 7.99 2.51
C ALA A 88 -2.48 6.95 2.62
N LEU A 89 -2.47 5.94 1.76
CA LEU A 89 -3.47 4.88 1.71
C LEU A 89 -3.02 3.59 2.42
N GLN A 90 -1.77 3.50 2.88
CA GLN A 90 -1.24 2.30 3.50
C GLN A 90 -1.84 2.09 4.89
N ASP A 91 -2.37 0.89 5.12
CA ASP A 91 -2.90 0.38 6.37
C ASP A 91 -3.06 -1.15 6.25
N ASP A 92 -3.59 -1.80 7.29
CA ASP A 92 -3.74 -3.26 7.31
C ASP A 92 -5.05 -3.76 6.68
N THR A 93 -5.78 -2.88 5.98
CA THR A 93 -6.90 -3.30 5.14
C THR A 93 -6.41 -3.92 3.83
N ALA A 94 -7.30 -4.56 3.08
CA ALA A 94 -6.97 -5.08 1.75
C ALA A 94 -6.51 -3.96 0.79
N LEU A 95 -7.15 -2.78 0.86
CA LEU A 95 -6.77 -1.63 0.04
C LEU A 95 -5.40 -1.07 0.43
N GLY A 96 -5.11 -1.00 1.74
CA GLY A 96 -3.82 -0.55 2.23
C GLY A 96 -2.66 -1.48 1.88
N ARG A 97 -2.88 -2.80 1.94
CA ARG A 97 -1.92 -3.79 1.41
C ARG A 97 -1.72 -3.65 -0.10
N ALA A 98 -2.78 -3.42 -0.88
CA ALA A 98 -2.67 -3.13 -2.30
C ALA A 98 -1.90 -1.83 -2.58
N ALA A 99 -2.04 -0.81 -1.72
CA ALA A 99 -1.28 0.43 -1.82
C ALA A 99 0.21 0.20 -1.55
N ARG A 100 0.56 -0.58 -0.51
CA ARG A 100 1.95 -1.02 -0.25
C ARG A 100 2.55 -1.78 -1.43
N PHE A 101 1.79 -2.71 -2.02
CA PHE A 101 2.23 -3.45 -3.22
C PHE A 101 2.50 -2.52 -4.40
N ASN A 102 1.63 -1.54 -4.64
CA ASN A 102 1.84 -0.55 -5.70
C ASN A 102 2.97 0.43 -5.41
N THR A 103 3.24 0.76 -4.14
CA THR A 103 4.45 1.49 -3.74
C THR A 103 5.71 0.73 -4.14
N ALA A 104 5.80 -0.57 -3.86
CA ALA A 104 6.94 -1.39 -4.27
C ALA A 104 7.09 -1.45 -5.80
N ASN A 105 5.99 -1.58 -6.54
CA ASN A 105 6.01 -1.56 -8.00
C ASN A 105 6.49 -0.20 -8.56
N ALA A 106 6.09 0.90 -7.92
CA ALA A 106 6.54 2.26 -8.27
C ALA A 106 8.05 2.42 -8.08
N LEU A 107 8.58 2.00 -6.92
CA LEU A 107 10.02 1.98 -6.67
C LEU A 107 10.79 1.16 -7.72
N MET A 108 10.27 0.00 -8.13
CA MET A 108 10.89 -0.81 -9.18
C MET A 108 10.91 -0.11 -10.55
N ARG A 109 9.81 0.56 -10.95
CA ARG A 109 9.79 1.34 -12.19
C ARG A 109 10.82 2.46 -12.15
N GLN A 110 10.89 3.19 -11.04
CA GLN A 110 11.85 4.27 -10.83
C GLN A 110 13.30 3.75 -10.90
N ALA A 111 13.57 2.63 -10.24
CA ALA A 111 14.88 1.99 -10.27
C ALA A 111 15.28 1.60 -11.70
N ILE A 112 14.36 0.98 -12.46
CA ILE A 112 14.59 0.59 -13.86
C ILE A 112 14.89 1.82 -14.73
N ALA A 113 14.16 2.92 -14.54
CA ALA A 113 14.41 4.17 -15.25
C ALA A 113 15.80 4.74 -14.93
N LEU A 114 16.21 4.75 -13.66
CA LEU A 114 17.51 5.25 -13.21
C LEU A 114 18.70 4.46 -13.76
N ARG A 115 18.53 3.16 -14.03
CA ARG A 115 19.59 2.32 -14.61
C ARG A 115 20.08 2.81 -15.98
N SER A 116 19.26 3.56 -16.70
CA SER A 116 19.60 4.13 -18.02
C SER A 116 20.17 5.56 -17.93
N THR A 117 20.41 6.07 -16.72
CA THR A 117 20.88 7.45 -16.47
C THR A 117 22.38 7.48 -16.13
N ALA A 118 22.93 8.68 -15.94
CA ALA A 118 24.31 8.87 -15.48
C ALA A 118 24.56 8.44 -14.03
N GLN A 119 23.51 8.11 -13.26
CA GLN A 119 23.61 7.76 -11.84
C GLN A 119 22.91 6.42 -11.52
N PRO A 120 23.30 5.31 -12.18
CA PRO A 120 22.64 4.02 -12.02
C PRO A 120 22.73 3.46 -10.59
N GLY A 121 23.71 3.89 -9.79
CA GLY A 121 23.85 3.51 -8.39
C GLY A 121 22.67 3.93 -7.52
N GLN A 122 21.92 4.97 -7.90
CA GLN A 122 20.71 5.39 -7.20
C GLN A 122 19.57 4.36 -7.30
N ALA A 123 19.62 3.44 -8.26
CA ALA A 123 18.62 2.38 -8.40
C ALA A 123 18.71 1.34 -7.27
N ILE A 124 19.90 1.12 -6.70
CA ILE A 124 20.16 0.11 -5.67
C ILE A 124 19.23 0.28 -4.45
N PRO A 125 19.21 1.43 -3.75
CA PRO A 125 18.36 1.59 -2.56
C PRO A 125 16.86 1.46 -2.87
N LEU A 126 16.42 1.83 -4.07
CA LEU A 126 15.02 1.68 -4.49
C LEU A 126 14.64 0.20 -4.67
N ILE A 127 15.53 -0.60 -5.26
CA ILE A 127 15.33 -2.05 -5.42
C ILE A 127 15.31 -2.73 -4.05
N GLU A 128 16.24 -2.39 -3.16
CA GLU A 128 16.27 -2.93 -1.80
C GLU A 128 14.98 -2.62 -1.03
N LEU A 129 14.52 -1.37 -1.08
CA LEU A 129 13.27 -0.97 -0.42
C LEU A 129 12.05 -1.69 -1.02
N ALA A 130 12.02 -1.87 -2.34
CA ALA A 130 10.96 -2.64 -2.99
C ALA A 130 10.98 -4.12 -2.55
N LYS A 131 12.16 -4.76 -2.50
CA LYS A 131 12.32 -6.14 -2.00
C LYS A 131 11.79 -6.27 -0.58
N GLU A 132 12.17 -5.36 0.33
CA GLU A 132 11.69 -5.41 1.70
C GLU A 132 10.17 -5.26 1.80
N THR A 133 9.60 -4.32 1.03
CA THR A 133 8.15 -4.13 0.97
C THR A 133 7.42 -5.38 0.45
N TYR A 134 7.98 -6.09 -0.54
CA TYR A 134 7.41 -7.36 -0.98
C TYR A 134 7.53 -8.44 0.09
N ARG A 135 8.65 -8.52 0.82
CA ARG A 135 8.81 -9.45 1.96
C ARG A 135 7.80 -9.16 3.07
N GLU A 136 7.55 -7.88 3.39
CA GLU A 136 6.49 -7.47 4.33
C GLU A 136 5.11 -7.96 3.91
N LEU A 137 4.77 -7.78 2.64
CA LEU A 137 3.49 -8.26 2.10
C LEU A 137 3.37 -9.77 2.18
N LEU A 138 4.45 -10.51 1.95
CA LEU A 138 4.47 -11.97 2.03
C LEU A 138 4.47 -12.50 3.47
N ARG A 139 5.02 -11.75 4.43
CA ARG A 139 4.87 -12.04 5.85
C ARG A 139 3.41 -11.94 6.29
N ALA A 140 2.66 -10.97 5.75
CA ALA A 140 1.24 -10.80 6.04
C ALA A 140 0.34 -11.76 5.24
N ASP A 141 0.66 -12.02 3.97
CA ASP A 141 -0.08 -12.91 3.08
C ASP A 141 0.89 -13.72 2.20
N PRO A 142 1.28 -14.93 2.66
CA PRO A 142 2.18 -15.80 1.90
C PRO A 142 1.60 -16.28 0.56
N ALA A 143 0.27 -16.20 0.36
CA ALA A 143 -0.41 -16.62 -0.86
C ALA A 143 -0.42 -15.53 -1.95
N ASN A 144 0.07 -14.31 -1.65
CA ASN A 144 0.13 -13.21 -2.62
C ASN A 144 1.09 -13.52 -3.77
N TRP A 145 0.57 -14.09 -4.85
CA TRP A 145 1.33 -14.46 -6.04
C TRP A 145 2.06 -13.27 -6.68
N GLY A 146 1.41 -12.11 -6.74
CA GLY A 146 2.01 -10.90 -7.33
C GLY A 146 3.27 -10.46 -6.58
N ALA A 147 3.24 -10.48 -5.25
CA ALA A 147 4.41 -10.14 -4.43
C ALA A 147 5.52 -11.19 -4.56
N ARG A 148 5.19 -12.49 -4.62
CA ARG A 148 6.18 -13.57 -4.84
C ARG A 148 6.89 -13.40 -6.19
N TYR A 149 6.11 -13.22 -7.24
CA TYR A 149 6.64 -13.04 -8.59
C TYR A 149 7.50 -11.77 -8.68
N ASN A 150 7.02 -10.63 -8.18
CA ASN A 150 7.78 -9.38 -8.25
C ASN A 150 9.05 -9.40 -7.37
N LEU A 151 9.01 -10.04 -6.21
CA LEU A 151 10.20 -10.24 -5.38
C LEU A 151 11.27 -11.08 -6.10
N GLU A 152 10.85 -12.17 -6.75
CA GLU A 152 11.76 -13.02 -7.51
C GLU A 152 12.39 -12.26 -8.69
N ARG A 153 11.60 -11.44 -9.40
CA ARG A 153 12.12 -10.55 -10.45
C ARG A 153 13.08 -9.49 -9.89
N ALA A 154 12.80 -8.94 -8.71
CA ALA A 154 13.69 -7.97 -8.06
C ALA A 154 15.01 -8.62 -7.62
N GLN A 155 14.99 -9.85 -7.07
CA GLN A 155 16.19 -10.60 -6.69
C GLN A 155 17.05 -10.97 -7.91
N ARG A 156 16.43 -11.30 -9.05
CA ARG A 156 17.19 -11.50 -10.30
C ARG A 156 17.85 -10.21 -10.80
N LEU A 157 17.25 -9.05 -10.52
CA LEU A 157 17.79 -7.75 -10.93
C LEU A 157 18.93 -7.31 -10.00
N LEU A 158 18.78 -7.51 -8.70
CA LEU A 158 19.75 -7.22 -7.66
C LEU A 158 19.74 -8.36 -6.63
N PRO A 159 20.60 -9.38 -6.82
CA PRO A 159 20.71 -10.49 -5.88
C PRO A 159 21.04 -9.98 -4.48
N ASP A 160 20.45 -10.63 -3.47
CA ASP A 160 20.87 -10.39 -2.09
C ASP A 160 22.34 -10.82 -1.95
N PRO A 161 23.15 -10.09 -1.15
CA PRO A 161 24.51 -10.53 -0.88
C PRO A 161 24.49 -11.92 -0.23
N GLU A 162 25.43 -12.77 -0.61
CA GLU A 162 25.66 -14.02 0.12
C GLU A 162 25.96 -13.65 1.58
N ASP A 163 25.26 -14.28 2.53
CA ASP A 163 25.65 -14.22 3.93
C ASP A 163 27.04 -14.83 4.05
N SER A 164 28.05 -13.98 4.06
CA SER A 164 29.43 -14.38 4.28
C SER A 164 29.54 -14.88 5.71
N ASP A 165 29.47 -16.19 5.89
CA ASP A 165 29.98 -16.86 7.10
C ASP A 165 31.50 -16.65 7.29
N ALA A 166 32.18 -15.99 6.34
CA ALA A 166 33.56 -15.58 6.52
C ALA A 166 33.64 -14.53 7.64
N PRO A 167 34.50 -14.73 8.66
CA PRO A 167 34.72 -13.74 9.70
C PRO A 167 35.11 -12.41 9.05
N PRO A 168 34.67 -11.26 9.62
CA PRO A 168 35.01 -9.95 9.08
C PRO A 168 36.53 -9.88 8.89
N SER A 169 36.96 -9.67 7.64
CA SER A 169 38.37 -9.48 7.31
C SER A 169 38.91 -8.36 8.19
N GLU A 170 39.97 -8.64 8.95
CA GLU A 170 40.64 -7.63 9.77
C GLU A 170 40.90 -6.39 8.91
N PRO A 171 40.48 -5.18 9.36
CA PRO A 171 40.77 -3.97 8.61
C PRO A 171 42.28 -3.87 8.39
N PRO A 172 42.73 -3.53 7.17
CA PRO A 172 44.15 -3.41 6.89
C PRO A 172 44.78 -2.41 7.88
N SER A 173 45.78 -2.88 8.65
CA SER A 173 46.50 -2.17 9.73
C SER A 173 47.11 -0.79 9.37
N ASN A 174 46.94 -0.38 8.13
CA ASN A 174 47.47 0.82 7.49
C ASN A 174 46.41 1.92 7.29
N ALA A 175 45.14 1.72 7.67
CA ALA A 175 44.12 2.76 7.61
C ALA A 175 44.39 3.94 8.58
N GLU A 176 45.03 3.68 9.72
CA GLU A 176 45.33 4.73 10.73
C GLU A 176 46.53 5.62 10.35
N ARG A 177 47.33 5.22 9.35
CA ARG A 177 48.58 5.94 8.99
C ARG A 177 48.44 6.94 7.83
N ALA A 178 47.23 7.17 7.31
CA ALA A 178 47.02 8.05 6.15
C ALA A 178 46.63 9.50 6.48
N ALA A 179 46.48 9.88 7.76
CA ALA A 179 46.03 11.21 8.14
C ALA A 179 46.97 11.90 9.13
N THR A 180 48.17 12.30 8.68
CA THR A 180 48.94 13.42 9.26
C THR A 180 50.18 13.68 8.41
N THR A 181 50.04 14.53 7.39
CA THR A 181 51.09 15.48 6.95
C THR A 181 50.46 16.47 5.96
N MET A 182 49.53 17.30 6.43
CA MET A 182 49.25 18.57 5.76
C MET A 182 49.89 19.67 6.61
N ARG A 183 51.18 19.93 6.36
CA ARG A 183 51.90 21.06 6.97
C ARG A 183 51.38 22.33 6.31
N GLY A 184 50.69 23.17 7.08
CA GLY A 184 50.20 24.47 6.62
C GLY A 184 51.35 25.33 6.13
N TYR A 185 51.30 25.71 4.86
CA TYR A 185 52.18 26.70 4.26
C TYR A 185 51.46 28.05 4.27
N SER A 186 51.99 29.02 5.02
CA SER A 186 51.52 30.41 5.02
C SER A 186 52.66 31.27 4.46
N PRO A 187 52.59 31.75 3.21
CA PRO A 187 53.57 32.69 2.70
C PRO A 187 53.30 34.05 3.33
N GLY A 188 54.25 34.54 4.13
CA GLY A 188 54.22 35.90 4.66
C GLY A 188 54.30 36.92 3.52
N LEU A 189 53.43 37.92 3.59
CA LEU A 189 53.43 39.07 2.68
C LEU A 189 54.54 40.06 3.07
N PRO A 190 55.26 40.67 2.11
CA PRO A 190 56.09 41.85 2.35
C PRO A 190 55.24 43.13 2.50
#